data_AF-A0A7K1H4I1-F1
#
_entry.id   AF-A0A7K1H4I1-F1
#
_cell.length_a   1.000
_cell.length_b   1.000
_cell.length_c   1.000
_cell.angle_alpha   90.00
_cell.angle_beta   90.00
_cell.angle_gamma   90.00
#
_symmetry.space_group_name_H-M   'P 1'
#
loop_
_entity.id
_entity.type
_entity.pdbx_description
1 polymer ?
#
loop_
_entity_poly.entity_id
_entity_poly.type
_entity_poly.pdbx_seq_one_letter_code
_entity_poly.pdbx_strand_id
1 'polypeptide(L)'
;MRRCWQRACACLTRLALQQGLRTYWEQVDASVLSRCPTRHQLLALPVYADVSTARLARTAWHGLSRAMHHHVYELAPTHAELRAWHRDVAALLDELKHRVGSASSS
;
A
#
# COMPACT_ATOMS: atom_id res chain seq x y z
N MET A 1 -2.69 -24.61 13.86
CA MET A 1 -1.87 -23.37 13.93
C MET A 1 -1.48 -22.82 12.55
N ARG A 2 -2.32 -22.92 11.50
CA ARG A 2 -1.95 -22.53 10.11
C ARG A 2 -2.39 -21.13 9.67
N ARG A 3 -3.07 -20.35 10.51
CA ARG A 3 -3.65 -19.04 10.14
C ARG A 3 -2.79 -17.83 10.53
N CYS A 4 -1.75 -18.02 11.34
CA CYS A 4 -0.91 -16.92 11.85
C CYS A 4 0.00 -16.34 10.76
N TRP A 5 0.58 -17.20 9.91
CA TRP A 5 1.51 -16.76 8.86
C TRP A 5 0.82 -15.97 7.75
N GLN A 6 -0.40 -16.35 7.36
CA GLN A 6 -1.18 -15.62 6.33
C GLN A 6 -1.47 -14.19 6.77
N ARG A 7 -1.83 -14.02 8.04
CA ARG A 7 -2.09 -12.71 8.64
C ARG A 7 -0.81 -11.93 8.84
N ALA A 8 0.28 -12.59 9.23
CA ALA A 8 1.60 -11.97 9.31
C ALA A 8 2.05 -11.45 7.93
N CYS A 9 1.89 -12.23 6.86
CA CYS A 9 2.16 -11.80 5.49
C CYS A 9 1.31 -10.58 5.12
N ALA A 10 -0.01 -10.62 5.35
CA ALA A 10 -0.89 -9.47 5.09
C ALA A 10 -0.47 -8.21 5.88
N CYS A 11 -0.10 -8.37 7.16
CA CYS A 11 0.43 -7.27 7.98
C CYS A 11 1.73 -6.70 7.40
N LEU A 12 2.69 -7.55 7.02
CA LEU A 12 3.97 -7.12 6.46
C LEU A 12 3.79 -6.41 5.12
N THR A 13 2.95 -6.94 4.23
CA THR A 13 2.63 -6.29 2.95
C THR A 13 1.95 -4.94 3.19
N ARG A 14 1.04 -4.84 4.17
CA ARG A 14 0.41 -3.57 4.54
C ARG A 14 1.43 -2.57 5.07
N LEU A 15 2.35 -3.00 5.94
CA LEU A 15 3.40 -2.14 6.49
C LEU A 15 4.36 -1.65 5.40
N ALA A 16 4.75 -2.52 4.46
CA ALA A 16 5.58 -2.15 3.32
C ALA A 16 4.90 -1.06 2.46
N LEU A 17 3.60 -1.21 2.19
CA LEU A 17 2.81 -0.20 1.48
C LEU A 17 2.77 1.14 2.23
N GLN A 18 2.54 1.14 3.55
CA GLN A 18 2.55 2.38 4.35
C GLN A 18 3.91 3.05 4.34
N GLN A 19 4.97 2.26 4.49
CA GLN A 19 6.32 2.80 4.55
C GLN A 19 6.70 3.42 3.22
N GLY A 20 6.41 2.76 2.09
CA GLY A 20 6.68 3.32 0.78
C GLY A 20 5.85 4.56 0.47
N LEU A 21 4.58 4.61 0.90
CA LEU A 21 3.79 5.85 0.82
C LEU A 21 4.43 6.96 1.65
N ARG A 22 4.83 6.70 2.91
CA ARG A 22 5.53 7.70 3.73
C ARG A 22 6.80 8.21 3.07
N THR A 23 7.65 7.32 2.57
CA THR A 23 8.90 7.68 1.89
C THR A 23 8.63 8.46 0.60
N TYR A 24 7.63 8.07 -0.19
CA TYR A 24 7.21 8.84 -1.36
C TYR A 24 6.79 10.26 -0.99
N TRP A 25 5.95 10.42 0.04
CA TRP A 25 5.54 11.74 0.50
C TRP A 25 6.71 12.54 1.05
N GLU A 26 7.57 11.96 1.89
CA GLU A 26 8.81 12.61 2.39
C GLU A 26 9.69 13.17 1.26
N GLN A 27 9.68 12.53 0.08
CA GLN A 27 10.50 12.92 -1.07
C GLN A 27 9.81 13.91 -2.01
N VAL A 28 8.51 13.75 -2.25
CA VAL A 28 7.73 14.63 -3.16
C VAL A 28 7.37 15.94 -2.48
N ASP A 29 7.04 15.89 -1.20
CA ASP A 29 6.60 17.05 -0.45
C ASP A 29 6.85 16.79 1.05
N ALA A 30 7.81 17.51 1.65
CA ALA A 30 8.13 17.42 3.08
C ALA A 30 6.98 17.96 3.99
N SER A 31 5.73 17.86 3.53
CA SER A 31 4.53 18.40 4.11
C SER A 31 3.84 17.44 5.08
N VAL A 32 2.79 17.98 5.70
CA VAL A 32 1.89 17.36 6.69
C VAL A 32 1.39 15.97 6.26
N LEU A 33 1.35 15.68 4.95
CA LEU A 33 0.87 14.41 4.40
C LEU A 33 1.70 13.20 4.84
N SER A 34 3.02 13.33 5.00
CA SER A 34 3.87 12.24 5.52
C SER A 34 3.47 11.80 6.94
N ARG A 35 2.97 12.74 7.75
CA ARG A 35 2.49 12.52 9.13
C ARG A 35 1.02 12.15 9.20
N CYS A 36 0.27 12.33 8.12
CA CYS A 36 -1.15 11.98 8.08
C CYS A 36 -1.38 10.46 8.08
N PRO A 37 -2.54 10.02 8.57
CA PRO A 37 -2.99 8.64 8.38
C PRO A 37 -2.98 8.22 6.91
N THR A 38 -2.60 6.97 6.63
CA THR A 38 -2.45 6.43 5.26
C THR A 38 -3.69 6.63 4.39
N ARG A 39 -4.90 6.64 4.98
CA ARG A 39 -6.15 6.93 4.25
C ARG A 39 -6.14 8.32 3.58
N HIS A 40 -5.58 9.34 4.24
CA HIS A 40 -5.51 10.69 3.67
C HIS A 40 -4.39 10.78 2.63
N GLN A 41 -3.26 10.11 2.87
CA GLN A 41 -2.20 9.94 1.86
C GLN A 41 -2.74 9.33 0.56
N LEU A 42 -3.59 8.30 0.66
CA LEU A 42 -4.24 7.65 -0.50
C LEU A 42 -5.29 8.54 -1.21
N LEU A 43 -5.85 9.53 -0.52
CA LEU A 43 -6.76 10.51 -1.10
C LEU A 43 -6.01 11.59 -1.88
N ALA A 44 -4.83 11.98 -1.42
CA ALA A 44 -3.96 12.93 -2.10
C ALA A 44 -3.24 12.31 -3.30
N LEU A 45 -2.96 10.99 -3.28
CA LEU A 45 -2.18 10.30 -4.32
C LEU A 45 -2.59 10.54 -5.79
N PRO A 46 -3.89 10.64 -6.17
CA PRO A 46 -4.29 10.91 -7.56
C PRO A 46 -3.78 12.24 -8.11
N VAL A 47 -3.56 13.23 -7.24
CA VAL A 47 -3.10 14.56 -7.63
C VAL A 47 -1.60 14.58 -7.94
N TYR A 48 -0.82 13.69 -7.31
CA TYR A 48 0.65 13.69 -7.39
C TYR A 48 1.25 12.55 -8.20
N ALA A 49 0.63 11.36 -8.22
CA ALA A 49 1.16 10.18 -8.89
C ALA A 49 0.42 9.88 -10.20
N ASP A 50 -0.86 9.53 -10.10
CA ASP A 50 -1.84 9.35 -11.18
C ASP A 50 -3.10 8.67 -10.58
N VAL A 51 -4.24 8.75 -11.26
CA VAL A 51 -5.50 8.11 -10.87
C VAL A 51 -5.39 6.58 -10.85
N SER A 52 -4.65 5.97 -11.79
CA SER A 52 -4.49 4.51 -11.87
C SER A 52 -3.69 3.95 -10.68
N THR A 53 -2.53 4.56 -10.40
CA THR A 53 -1.68 4.24 -9.24
C THR A 53 -2.43 4.45 -7.94
N ALA A 54 -3.18 5.54 -7.81
CA ALA A 54 -4.01 5.79 -6.63
C ALA A 54 -5.11 4.74 -6.43
N ARG A 55 -5.76 4.29 -7.51
CA ARG A 55 -6.78 3.24 -7.44
C ARG A 55 -6.18 1.90 -7.03
N LEU A 56 -5.01 1.54 -7.57
CA LEU A 56 -4.29 0.32 -7.19
C LEU A 56 -3.89 0.36 -5.71
N ALA A 57 -3.25 1.45 -5.25
CA ALA A 57 -2.85 1.60 -3.85
C ALA A 57 -4.05 1.48 -2.90
N ARG A 58 -5.18 2.12 -3.24
CA ARG A 58 -6.40 2.10 -2.43
C ARG A 58 -7.02 0.71 -2.38
N THR A 59 -7.06 0.01 -3.52
CA THR A 59 -7.60 -1.35 -3.62
C THR A 59 -6.75 -2.33 -2.79
N ALA A 60 -5.42 -2.28 -2.93
CA ALA A 60 -4.50 -3.11 -2.15
C ALA A 60 -4.61 -2.80 -0.65
N TRP A 61 -4.68 -1.52 -0.27
CA TRP A 61 -4.85 -1.11 1.12
C TRP A 61 -6.13 -1.64 1.75
N HIS A 62 -7.27 -1.52 1.05
CA HIS A 62 -8.55 -2.03 1.53
C HIS A 62 -8.57 -3.56 1.61
N GLY A 63 -8.02 -4.27 0.61
CA GLY A 63 -7.92 -5.73 0.62
C GLY A 63 -7.10 -6.25 1.80
N LEU A 64 -5.91 -5.67 2.02
CA LEU A 64 -5.03 -6.03 3.14
C LEU A 64 -5.65 -5.66 4.50
N SER A 65 -6.30 -4.51 4.60
CA SER A 65 -6.96 -4.08 5.84
C SER A 65 -8.14 -4.98 6.19
N ARG A 66 -8.91 -5.44 5.20
CA ARG A 66 -9.96 -6.43 5.41
C ARG A 66 -9.40 -7.78 5.83
N ALA A 67 -8.36 -8.27 5.15
CA ALA A 67 -7.70 -9.54 5.48
C ALA A 67 -7.13 -9.61 6.91
N MET A 68 -6.88 -8.46 7.53
CA MET A 68 -6.45 -8.37 8.93
C MET A 68 -7.60 -8.47 9.94
N HIS A 69 -8.82 -8.05 9.59
CA HIS A 69 -9.99 -8.11 10.47
C HIS A 69 -10.54 -9.53 10.51
N HIS A 70 -10.67 -10.11 11.70
CA HIS A 70 -11.30 -11.42 11.87
C HIS A 70 -12.82 -11.25 11.82
N HIS A 71 -13.44 -11.59 10.69
CA HIS A 71 -14.86 -11.95 10.71
C HIS A 71 -14.97 -13.45 10.97
N VAL A 72 -15.77 -13.83 11.96
CA VAL A 72 -15.96 -15.21 12.45
C VAL A 72 -16.35 -16.20 11.33
N TYR A 73 -16.83 -15.69 10.19
CA TYR A 73 -17.27 -16.47 9.03
C TYR A 73 -16.48 -16.19 7.74
N GLU A 74 -15.45 -15.34 7.75
CA GLU A 74 -14.63 -15.15 6.54
C GLU A 74 -13.60 -16.28 6.39
N LEU A 75 -13.58 -16.90 5.20
CA LEU A 75 -12.51 -17.81 4.80
C LEU A 75 -11.16 -17.09 4.99
N ALA A 76 -10.15 -17.82 5.49
CA ALA A 76 -8.81 -17.26 5.58
C ALA A 76 -8.34 -16.84 4.17
N PRO A 77 -7.71 -15.65 4.03
CA PRO A 77 -7.24 -15.16 2.73
C PRO A 77 -6.37 -16.22 2.07
N THR A 78 -6.68 -16.55 0.82
CA THR A 78 -5.98 -17.61 0.09
C THR A 78 -4.55 -17.19 -0.21
N HIS A 79 -3.67 -18.17 -0.38
CA HIS A 79 -2.28 -17.91 -0.78
C HIS A 79 -2.20 -17.18 -2.14
N ALA A 80 -3.17 -17.40 -3.03
CA ALA A 80 -3.25 -16.70 -4.32
C ALA A 80 -3.55 -15.21 -4.15
N GLU A 81 -4.51 -14.85 -3.28
CA GLU A 81 -4.84 -13.45 -2.98
C GLU A 81 -3.67 -12.73 -2.29
N LEU A 82 -3.00 -13.37 -1.32
CA LEU A 82 -1.81 -12.81 -0.69
C LEU A 82 -0.69 -12.53 -1.69
N ARG A 83 -0.45 -13.45 -2.64
CA ARG A 83 0.55 -13.25 -3.70
C ARG A 83 0.14 -12.21 -4.73
N ALA A 84 -1.15 -12.05 -5.01
CA ALA A 84 -1.65 -10.97 -5.85
C ALA A 84 -1.38 -9.62 -5.18
N TRP A 85 -1.81 -9.43 -3.93
CA TRP A 85 -1.59 -8.18 -3.20
C TRP A 85 -0.10 -7.87 -3.02
N HIS A 86 0.73 -8.87 -2.74
CA HIS A 86 2.17 -8.66 -2.66
C HIS A 86 2.76 -8.15 -3.99
N ARG A 87 2.37 -8.74 -5.12
CA ARG A 87 2.81 -8.27 -6.45
C ARG A 87 2.32 -6.86 -6.75
N ASP A 88 1.05 -6.58 -6.47
CA ASP A 88 0.45 -5.26 -6.69
C ASP A 88 1.19 -4.19 -5.88
N VAL A 89 1.46 -4.47 -4.59
CA VAL A 89 2.22 -3.56 -3.72
C VAL A 89 3.67 -3.42 -4.20
N ALA A 90 4.34 -4.51 -4.56
CA ALA A 90 5.72 -4.45 -5.05
C ALA A 90 5.85 -3.60 -6.33
N ALA A 91 4.96 -3.82 -7.30
CA ALA A 91 4.92 -3.03 -8.53
C ALA A 91 4.62 -1.55 -8.25
N LEU A 92 3.68 -1.28 -7.34
CA LEU A 92 3.34 0.09 -6.95
C LEU A 92 4.51 0.80 -6.25
N LEU A 93 5.23 0.12 -5.36
CA LEU A 93 6.39 0.69 -4.68
C LEU A 93 7.52 0.99 -5.66
N ASP A 94 7.71 0.15 -6.67
CA ASP A 94 8.71 0.37 -7.71
C ASP A 94 8.34 1.57 -8.58
N GLU A 95 7.07 1.68 -9.01
CA GLU A 95 6.55 2.82 -9.75
C GLU A 95 6.71 4.14 -8.97
N LEU A 96 6.38 4.15 -7.67
CA LEU A 96 6.55 5.33 -6.83
C LEU A 96 8.02 5.76 -6.71
N LYS A 97 8.96 4.81 -6.62
CA LYS A 97 10.40 5.10 -6.60
C LYS A 97 10.89 5.69 -7.92
N HIS A 98 10.49 5.11 -9.05
CA HIS A 98 10.84 5.63 -10.37
C HIS A 98 10.36 7.08 -10.54
N ARG A 99 9.15 7.39 -10.06
CA ARG A 99 8.59 8.75 -10.12
C ARG A 99 9.34 9.77 -9.29
N VAL A 100 9.78 9.41 -8.09
CA VAL A 100 10.64 10.29 -7.29
C VAL A 100 11.95 10.59 -8.02
N GLY A 101 12.55 9.59 -8.66
CA GLY A 101 13.75 9.77 -9.49
C GLY A 101 13.52 10.74 -10.66
N SER A 102 12.36 10.69 -11.31
CA SER A 102 12.01 11.64 -12.37
C SER A 102 11.70 13.05 -11.87
N ALA A 103 11.07 13.19 -10.69
CA ALA A 103 10.69 14.49 -10.13
C ALA A 103 11.87 15.28 -9.56
N SER A 104 12.96 14.60 -9.17
CA SER A 104 14.20 15.21 -8.68
C SER A 104 15.16 15.66 -9.78
N SER A 105 14.83 15.39 -11.06
CA SER A 105 15.62 15.77 -12.24
C SER A 105 15.06 16.99 -12.98
N SER A 106 14.07 17.70 -12.42
CA SER A 106 13.48 18.95 -12.93
C SER A 106 13.69 20.08 -11.92
#